data_AF-A0AAP9GUA0-F1
#
_entry.id   AF-A0AAP9GUA0-F1
#
_cell.length_a   1.000
_cell.length_b   1.000
_cell.length_c   1.000
_cell.angle_alpha   90.00
_cell.angle_beta   90.00
_cell.angle_gamma   90.00
#
_symmetry.space_group_name_H-M   'P 1'
#
loop_
_entity.id
_entity.type
_entity.pdbx_description
1 polymer ?
#
loop_
_entity_poly.entity_id
_entity_poly.type
_entity_poly.pdbx_seq_one_letter_code
_entity_poly.pdbx_strand_id
1 'polypeptide(L)'
;MNLIEQLGGYERAKYEFEMIKEMKPIYPDEIETNDRLLLEYRRQHNIFEKGDWVVNIKTGAFGDFIKYADTNKGHKHCFVDIGLCDVTLFCVKNTRHATDAEIKAGKRLEVNDGN
;
A
#
# COMPACT_ATOMS: atom_id res chain seq x y z
N MET A 1 -21.28 -5.22 -2.94
CA MET A 1 -21.00 -4.26 -1.85
C MET A 1 -20.08 -4.99 -0.89
N ASN A 2 -18.83 -4.55 -0.72
CA ASN A 2 -17.90 -5.21 0.19
C ASN A 2 -18.15 -4.73 1.64
N LEU A 3 -17.55 -5.40 2.63
CA LEU A 3 -17.69 -5.03 4.04
C LEU A 3 -17.27 -3.58 4.32
N ILE A 4 -16.17 -3.11 3.74
CA ILE A 4 -15.66 -1.75 3.93
C ILE A 4 -16.67 -0.69 3.45
N GLU A 5 -17.33 -0.93 2.30
CA GLU A 5 -18.40 -0.07 1.79
C GLU A 5 -19.64 -0.10 2.71
N GLN A 6 -19.97 -1.26 3.28
CA GLN A 6 -21.06 -1.38 4.25
C GLN A 6 -20.78 -0.61 5.54
N LEU A 7 -19.51 -0.55 5.96
CA LEU A 7 -19.07 0.23 7.11
C LEU A 7 -19.01 1.74 6.82
N GLY A 8 -19.32 2.20 5.60
CA GLY A 8 -19.31 3.62 5.25
C GLY A 8 -17.98 4.10 4.64
N GLY A 9 -17.20 3.19 4.08
CA GLY A 9 -15.98 3.46 3.33
C GLY A 9 -14.71 3.25 4.13
N TYR A 10 -13.58 3.48 3.45
CA TYR A 10 -12.25 3.12 3.95
C TYR A 10 -11.90 3.70 5.32
N GLU A 11 -12.04 5.02 5.49
CA GLU A 11 -11.67 5.70 6.74
C GLU A 11 -12.49 5.18 7.93
N ARG A 12 -13.77 4.91 7.71
CA ARG A 12 -14.65 4.41 8.77
C ARG A 12 -14.33 2.96 9.13
N ALA A 13 -14.10 2.11 8.14
CA ALA A 13 -13.68 0.73 8.36
C ALA A 13 -12.32 0.64 9.07
N LYS A 14 -11.35 1.47 8.67
CA LYS A 14 -10.03 1.54 9.32
C LYS A 14 -10.16 1.90 10.80
N TYR A 15 -10.93 2.94 11.12
CA TYR A 15 -11.18 3.36 12.49
C TYR A 15 -11.82 2.25 13.34
N GLU A 16 -12.82 1.55 12.80
CA GLU A 16 -13.50 0.47 13.53
C GLU A 16 -12.56 -0.72 13.79
N PHE A 17 -11.73 -1.09 12.81
CA PHE A 17 -10.77 -2.17 12.97
C PHE A 17 -9.63 -1.82 13.94
N GLU A 18 -9.16 -0.56 13.95
CA GLU A 18 -8.20 -0.07 14.95
C GLU A 18 -8.80 -0.12 16.36
N MET A 19 -10.06 0.30 16.54
CA MET A 19 -10.77 0.21 17.82
C MET A 19 -10.86 -1.24 18.33
N ILE A 20 -11.18 -2.19 17.45
CA ILE A 20 -11.20 -3.63 17.79
C ILE A 20 -9.83 -4.11 18.26
N LYS A 21 -8.76 -3.67 17.60
CA LYS A 21 -7.37 -4.02 17.95
C LYS A 21 -6.93 -3.44 19.30
N GLU A 22 -7.37 -2.22 19.63
CA GLU A 22 -7.08 -1.56 20.91
C GLU A 22 -7.84 -2.18 22.09
N MET A 23 -9.08 -2.66 21.87
CA MET A 23 -9.92 -3.26 22.90
C MET A 23 -9.45 -4.66 23.38
N LYS A 24 -8.20 -5.05 23.07
CA LYS A 24 -7.60 -6.36 23.31
C LYS A 24 -8.40 -7.49 22.65
N PRO A 25 -8.10 -7.78 21.38
CA PRO A 25 -8.78 -8.82 20.63
C PRO A 25 -8.60 -10.18 21.33
N ILE A 26 -9.73 -10.85 21.52
CA ILE A 26 -9.78 -12.22 22.03
C ILE A 26 -9.30 -13.21 20.94
N TYR A 27 -9.29 -12.78 19.67
CA TYR A 27 -9.03 -13.61 18.50
C TYR A 27 -8.02 -12.95 17.54
N PRO A 28 -6.74 -13.37 17.54
CA PRO A 28 -5.71 -12.85 16.64
C PRO A 28 -6.06 -12.98 15.14
N ASP A 29 -6.75 -14.07 14.76
CA ASP A 29 -7.14 -14.36 13.38
C ASP A 29 -8.08 -13.30 12.78
N GLU A 30 -8.91 -12.67 13.62
CA GLU A 30 -9.80 -11.59 13.19
C GLU A 30 -9.03 -10.31 12.83
N ILE A 31 -7.94 -10.02 13.55
CA ILE A 31 -7.06 -8.87 13.24
C ILE A 31 -6.40 -9.08 11.89
N GLU A 32 -5.82 -10.26 11.67
CA GLU A 32 -5.14 -10.57 10.41
C GLU A 32 -6.11 -10.48 9.23
N THR A 33 -7.33 -10.98 9.41
CA THR A 33 -8.41 -10.89 8.42
C THR A 33 -8.76 -9.43 8.11
N ASN A 34 -8.92 -8.59 9.13
CA ASN A 34 -9.24 -7.17 8.98
C ASN A 34 -8.12 -6.38 8.30
N ASP A 35 -6.87 -6.60 8.71
CA ASP A 35 -5.69 -5.96 8.13
C ASP A 35 -5.55 -6.35 6.64
N ARG A 36 -5.83 -7.62 6.30
CA ARG A 36 -5.85 -8.10 4.91
C ARG A 36 -6.97 -7.46 4.09
N LEU A 37 -8.19 -7.37 4.63
CA LEU A 37 -9.32 -6.72 3.94
C LEU A 37 -9.01 -5.25 3.61
N LEU A 38 -8.43 -4.51 4.57
CA LEU A 38 -8.01 -3.13 4.34
C LEU A 38 -6.92 -3.04 3.27
N LEU A 39 -5.92 -3.93 3.29
CA LEU A 39 -4.85 -3.95 2.29
C LEU A 39 -5.38 -4.24 0.88
N GLU A 40 -6.25 -5.24 0.72
CA GLU A 40 -6.86 -5.60 -0.57
C GLU A 40 -7.69 -4.44 -1.12
N TYR A 41 -8.46 -3.77 -0.28
CA TYR A 41 -9.22 -2.58 -0.66
C TYR A 41 -8.31 -1.43 -1.11
N ARG A 42 -7.25 -1.14 -0.35
CA ARG A 42 -6.28 -0.10 -0.71
C ARG A 42 -5.62 -0.36 -2.07
N ARG A 43 -5.28 -1.62 -2.34
CA ARG A 43 -4.73 -2.07 -3.63
C ARG A 43 -5.71 -1.84 -4.79
N GLN A 44 -6.99 -2.17 -4.60
CA GLN A 44 -8.03 -2.00 -5.61
C GLN A 44 -8.36 -0.53 -5.89
N HIS A 45 -8.31 0.31 -4.86
CA HIS A 45 -8.70 1.72 -4.94
C HIS A 45 -7.53 2.69 -5.09
N ASN A 46 -6.29 2.20 -5.23
CA ASN A 46 -5.05 3.00 -5.28
C ASN A 46 -4.93 3.99 -4.11
N ILE A 47 -5.32 3.54 -2.92
CA ILE A 47 -5.13 4.26 -1.66
C ILE A 47 -3.76 3.85 -1.12
N PHE A 48 -2.92 4.80 -0.77
CA PHE A 48 -1.56 4.56 -0.28
C PHE A 48 -1.41 5.08 1.15
N GLU A 49 -0.75 4.30 1.99
CA GLU A 49 -0.42 4.65 3.36
C GLU A 49 1.09 4.61 3.59
N LYS A 50 1.54 5.38 4.57
CA LYS A 50 2.95 5.42 4.96
C LYS A 50 3.43 4.01 5.34
N GLY A 51 4.52 3.59 4.72
CA GLY A 51 5.13 2.28 4.91
C GLY A 51 4.73 1.24 3.86
N ASP A 52 3.77 1.53 2.98
CA ASP A 52 3.40 0.62 1.89
C ASP A 52 4.57 0.38 0.94
N TRP A 53 4.80 -0.88 0.59
CA TRP A 53 5.71 -1.19 -0.50
C TRP A 53 5.03 -0.87 -1.83
N VAL A 54 5.66 0.00 -2.60
CA VAL A 54 5.18 0.47 -3.90
C VAL A 54 6.20 0.20 -4.98
N VAL A 55 5.70 0.08 -6.21
CA VAL A 55 6.49 -0.15 -7.40
C VAL A 55 6.25 0.95 -8.42
N ASN A 56 7.33 1.47 -9.00
CA ASN A 56 7.24 2.36 -10.16
C ASN A 56 7.12 1.54 -11.44
N ILE A 57 6.06 1.78 -12.21
CA ILE A 57 5.76 1.02 -13.42
C ILE A 57 6.54 1.50 -14.65
N LYS A 58 7.02 2.75 -14.64
CA LYS A 58 7.64 3.38 -15.83
C LYS A 58 9.16 3.25 -15.89
N THR A 59 9.82 3.16 -14.76
CA THR A 59 11.28 3.02 -14.69
C THR A 59 11.60 1.55 -14.64
N GLY A 60 12.65 1.08 -15.31
CA GLY A 60 13.27 -0.24 -15.08
C GLY A 60 14.61 -0.06 -14.37
N ALA A 61 14.71 0.96 -13.52
CA ALA A 61 15.95 1.50 -12.98
C ALA A 61 15.79 1.76 -11.47
N PHE A 62 16.90 2.06 -10.78
CA PHE A 62 16.97 2.29 -9.33
C PHE A 62 15.72 2.98 -8.75
N GLY A 63 15.13 2.37 -7.72
CA GLY A 63 13.91 2.89 -7.09
C GLY A 63 12.60 2.29 -7.59
N ASP A 64 12.65 1.10 -8.19
CA ASP A 64 11.46 0.40 -8.64
C ASP A 64 10.68 -0.31 -7.51
N PHE A 65 11.27 -0.50 -6.33
CA PHE A 65 10.61 -1.09 -5.16
C PHE A 65 11.01 -0.27 -3.93
N ILE A 66 10.08 0.54 -3.42
CA ILE A 66 10.35 1.55 -2.39
C ILE A 66 9.18 1.60 -1.41
N LYS A 67 9.41 2.09 -0.18
CA LYS A 67 8.33 2.43 0.74
C LYS A 67 7.70 3.78 0.41
N TYR A 68 6.38 3.81 0.43
CA TYR A 68 5.59 5.02 0.41
C TYR A 68 5.80 5.82 1.70
N ALA A 69 6.06 7.13 1.58
CA ALA A 69 6.26 8.00 2.73
C ALA A 69 5.02 8.87 2.99
N ASP A 70 4.59 9.64 1.98
CA ASP A 70 3.44 10.55 2.11
C ASP A 70 2.89 10.99 0.74
N THR A 71 1.63 11.42 0.70
CA THR A 71 1.05 12.10 -0.47
C THR A 71 1.32 13.59 -0.36
N ASN A 72 1.83 14.22 -1.42
CA ASN A 72 1.75 15.68 -1.50
C ASN A 72 0.31 16.07 -1.81
N LYS A 73 -0.47 16.42 -0.79
CA LYS A 73 -1.91 16.75 -0.91
C LYS A 73 -2.12 17.82 -2.00
N GLY A 74 -2.90 17.49 -3.03
CA GLY A 74 -3.19 18.38 -4.17
C GLY A 74 -2.18 18.32 -5.32
N HIS A 75 -1.13 17.51 -5.23
CA HIS A 75 -0.15 17.31 -6.30
C HIS A 75 -0.23 15.89 -6.87
N LYS A 76 0.21 15.74 -8.13
CA LYS A 76 0.31 14.44 -8.83
C LYS A 76 1.47 13.57 -8.33
N HIS A 77 2.17 14.02 -7.29
CA HIS A 77 3.41 13.41 -6.81
C HIS A 77 3.25 12.90 -5.37
N CYS A 78 3.89 11.78 -5.09
CA CYS A 78 4.05 11.22 -3.76
C CYS A 78 5.53 11.21 -3.36
N PHE A 79 5.75 11.23 -2.07
CA PHE A 79 7.05 11.06 -1.44
C PHE A 79 7.30 9.58 -1.18
N VAL A 80 8.49 9.09 -1.53
CA VAL A 80 8.93 7.71 -1.28
C VAL A 80 10.29 7.71 -0.58
N ASP A 81 10.51 6.71 0.28
CA ASP A 81 11.73 6.55 1.08
C ASP A 81 12.65 5.48 0.47
N ILE A 82 13.73 5.92 -0.20
CA ILE A 82 14.71 5.03 -0.84
C ILE A 82 15.76 4.45 0.12
N GLY A 83 15.65 4.67 1.43
CA GLY A 83 16.51 4.05 2.45
C GLY A 83 17.93 4.59 2.54
N LEU A 84 18.28 5.62 1.77
CA LEU A 84 19.61 6.23 1.70
C LEU A 84 19.71 7.62 2.35
N CYS A 85 18.63 8.08 3.00
CA CYS A 85 18.41 9.42 3.60
C CYS A 85 17.64 10.43 2.74
N ASP A 86 17.33 10.10 1.48
CA ASP A 86 16.60 11.01 0.58
C ASP A 86 15.16 10.55 0.36
N VAL A 87 14.21 11.47 0.57
CA VAL A 87 12.82 11.29 0.14
C VAL A 87 12.72 11.81 -1.29
N THR A 88 12.30 10.97 -2.23
CA THR A 88 12.18 11.35 -3.65
C THR A 88 10.72 11.54 -4.06
N LEU A 89 10.47 12.40 -5.06
CA LEU A 89 9.14 12.61 -5.65
C LEU A 89 8.88 11.64 -6.81
N PHE A 90 7.82 10.85 -6.68
CA PHE A 90 7.33 9.93 -7.71
C PHE A 90 5.97 10.38 -8.20
N CYS A 91 5.64 10.16 -9.47
CA CYS A 91 4.30 10.45 -9.99
C CYS A 91 3.34 9.34 -9.55
N VAL A 92 2.26 9.68 -8.85
CA VAL A 92 1.27 8.71 -8.35
C VAL A 92 0.70 7.84 -9.48
N LYS A 93 0.56 8.40 -10.69
CA LYS A 93 0.08 7.66 -11.87
C LYS A 93 1.01 6.54 -12.33
N ASN A 94 2.29 6.61 -11.96
CA ASN A 94 3.26 5.59 -12.28
C ASN A 94 3.55 4.68 -11.07
N THR A 95 2.79 4.82 -9.99
CA THR A 95 2.98 4.07 -8.75
C THR A 95 1.85 3.07 -8.61
N ARG A 96 2.19 1.81 -8.31
CA ARG A 96 1.24 0.80 -7.86
C ARG A 96 1.71 0.20 -6.56
N HIS A 97 0.80 -0.48 -5.87
CA HIS A 97 1.17 -1.36 -4.77
C HIS A 97 2.07 -2.50 -5.25
N ALA A 98 3.04 -2.86 -4.42
CA ALA A 98 3.82 -4.08 -4.62
C ALA A 98 2.94 -5.32 -4.36
N THR A 99 3.15 -6.33 -5.18
CA THR A 99 2.53 -7.65 -4.99
C THR A 99 3.19 -8.40 -3.85
N ASP A 100 2.52 -9.40 -3.29
CA ASP A 100 3.08 -10.20 -2.20
C ASP A 100 4.35 -10.95 -2.64
N ALA A 101 4.42 -11.35 -3.92
CA ALA A 101 5.61 -11.97 -4.51
C ALA A 101 6.80 -11.00 -4.57
N GLU A 102 6.58 -9.73 -4.94
CA GLU A 102 7.60 -8.69 -4.96
C GLU A 102 8.07 -8.32 -3.55
N ILE A 103 7.14 -8.22 -2.60
CA ILE A 103 7.46 -7.97 -1.19
C ILE A 103 8.33 -9.10 -0.64
N LYS A 104 7.95 -10.35 -0.92
CA LYS A 104 8.72 -11.54 -0.51
C LYS A 104 10.11 -11.59 -1.17
N ALA A 105 10.21 -11.16 -2.43
CA ALA A 105 11.49 -11.08 -3.15
C ALA A 105 12.35 -9.87 -2.74
N GLY A 106 11.75 -8.87 -2.08
CA GLY A 106 12.41 -7.60 -1.72
C GLY A 106 12.77 -6.74 -2.94
N LYS A 107 12.16 -7.00 -4.09
CA LYS A 107 12.43 -6.30 -5.35
C LYS A 107 11.24 -6.37 -6.30
N ARG A 108 11.20 -5.44 -7.25
CA ARG A 108 10.32 -5.54 -8.41
C ARG A 108 10.66 -6.81 -9.18
N LEU A 109 9.65 -7.59 -9.51
CA LEU A 109 9.80 -8.76 -10.37
C LEU A 109 9.69 -8.34 -11.83
N GLU A 110 10.58 -8.85 -12.66
CA GLU A 110 10.54 -8.64 -14.10
C GLU A 110 9.21 -9.19 -14.63
N VAL A 111 8.50 -8.37 -15.40
CA VAL A 111 7.40 -8.88 -16.19
C VAL A 111 8.09 -9.59 -17.34
N ASN A 112 8.11 -10.92 -17.32
CA ASN A 112 8.48 -11.70 -18.48
C ASN A 112 7.40 -11.42 -19.55
N ASP A 113 7.59 -10.35 -20.32
CA ASP A 113 6.91 -10.16 -21.58
C ASP A 113 7.45 -11.27 -22.48
N GLY A 114 6.77 -12.43 -22.46
CA GLY A 114 7.12 -13.56 -23.30
C GLY A 114 7.05 -13.13 -24.77
N ASN A 115 8.22 -12.83 -25.33
CA ASN A 115 8.48 -12.74 -26.76
C ASN A 115 9.09 -14.04 -27.23
#